data_AF-A0AAQ3RIJ3-F1
#
_entry.id   AF-A0AAQ3RIJ3-F1
#
_cell.length_a   1.000
_cell.length_b   1.000
_cell.length_c   1.000
_cell.angle_alpha   90.00
_cell.angle_beta   90.00
_cell.angle_gamma   90.00
#
_symmetry.space_group_name_H-M   'P 1'
#
loop_
_entity.id
_entity.type
_entity.pdbx_description
1 polymer ?
#
loop_
_entity_poly.entity_id
_entity_poly.type
_entity_poly.pdbx_seq_one_letter_code
_entity_poly.pdbx_strand_id
1 'polypeptide(L)'
;MLQALMSLIARCWKPFGLGDDANAGRECKDGLLWFRDIGRFAAGDFSMAVVQANQVLEDQSQIESGPFGTFVGVYDGHGGPDCSRYVCDNLFRNLQVISAFREFIFAFKSSCAFQSSQESRTVERCVLVLICVGDLLEPFVCCYCLRSGVCAAAILAESHSVVTSEVIQQAFRRTEEGFTALVSELWSSRPQIATTGTCCLVGVICRQTLFVASLGDSRAVLGRRVGNTGGMAAMQLSTEHNANIEAVRQELKELHPDDPQIVVLRHGVWRVKGIIQVISGNHAACQILVVGILYLVFWLKFPEEGIWLEFWVLMTEPFSLGLKREEQISLYISHSTSELPSRLSAFCLSISRSVSNEVSRSIGDVYMKHAQFNREPINAKFRLPEPMNMPFLSANPTVISHPIQPNDSFLIFASDGLWEHLSNDQAVDIVHSSPRAGSAKRLIKAALQEAARKREMRYSDLYKIDKKVRRHFHDDITVIVLFLNHDLISRGAVLNSPLTVRSALDH
;
A
#
# COMPACT_ATOMS: atom_id res chain seq x y z
N MET A 1 25.87 37.65 -4.70
CA MET A 1 25.15 36.74 -3.80
C MET A 1 23.83 36.22 -4.39
N LEU A 2 22.91 37.10 -4.83
CA LEU A 2 21.62 36.67 -5.40
C LEU A 2 21.74 35.75 -6.64
N GLN A 3 22.69 36.03 -7.55
CA GLN A 3 22.93 35.20 -8.75
C GLN A 3 23.46 33.79 -8.43
N ALA A 4 24.26 33.63 -7.38
CA ALA A 4 24.76 32.33 -6.95
C ALA A 4 23.66 31.50 -6.26
N LEU A 5 22.79 32.16 -5.48
CA LEU A 5 21.60 31.57 -4.88
C LEU A 5 20.57 31.14 -5.94
N MET A 6 20.34 31.98 -6.95
CA MET A 6 19.44 31.65 -8.07
C MET A 6 19.97 30.53 -8.96
N SER A 7 21.29 30.43 -9.16
CA SER A 7 21.94 29.31 -9.86
C SER A 7 21.82 27.98 -9.08
N LEU A 8 21.86 28.05 -7.74
CA LEU A 8 21.70 26.89 -6.87
C LEU A 8 20.23 26.41 -6.82
N ILE A 9 19.27 27.33 -6.72
CA ILE A 9 17.82 27.03 -6.78
C ILE A 9 17.45 26.50 -8.17
N ALA A 10 18.01 27.06 -9.25
CA ALA A 10 17.77 26.57 -10.62
C ALA A 10 18.34 25.16 -10.88
N ARG A 11 19.38 24.74 -10.13
CA ARG A 11 19.89 23.36 -10.16
C ARG A 11 18.97 22.36 -9.46
N CYS A 12 18.20 22.82 -8.46
CA CYS A 12 17.14 22.05 -7.82
C CYS A 12 15.82 22.05 -8.62
N TRP A 13 15.71 22.87 -9.68
CA TRP A 13 14.48 23.09 -10.44
C TRP A 13 14.60 22.81 -11.95
N LYS A 14 15.57 22.01 -12.38
CA LYS A 14 15.47 21.47 -13.75
C LYS A 14 14.28 20.50 -13.79
N PRO A 15 13.37 20.62 -14.78
CA PRO A 15 12.44 19.54 -15.06
C PRO A 15 13.29 18.29 -15.32
N PHE A 16 12.97 17.19 -14.64
CA PHE A 16 13.64 15.91 -14.81
C PHE A 16 13.41 15.42 -16.25
N GLY A 17 14.29 15.83 -17.15
CA GLY A 17 14.40 15.32 -18.51
C GLY A 17 15.32 14.11 -18.50
N LEU A 18 14.75 13.00 -18.97
CA LEU A 18 15.36 11.72 -19.35
C LEU A 18 16.89 11.77 -19.51
N GLY A 19 17.59 11.25 -18.50
CA GLY A 19 18.94 10.75 -18.69
C GLY A 19 18.84 9.34 -19.26
N ASP A 20 19.25 9.17 -20.52
CA ASP A 20 19.43 7.86 -21.15
C ASP A 20 20.58 7.11 -20.46
N ASP A 21 20.28 6.43 -19.36
CA ASP A 21 21.20 5.46 -18.75
C ASP A 21 21.05 4.12 -19.46
N ALA A 22 21.95 3.86 -20.41
CA ALA A 22 22.07 2.61 -21.19
C ALA A 22 22.34 1.33 -20.36
N ASN A 23 22.25 1.40 -19.03
CA ASN A 23 22.39 0.28 -18.08
C ASN A 23 21.14 0.04 -17.22
N ALA A 24 20.06 0.79 -17.43
CA ALA A 24 18.77 0.55 -16.82
C ALA A 24 18.09 -0.64 -17.52
N GLY A 25 17.91 -1.77 -16.84
CA GLY A 25 17.17 -2.91 -17.41
C GLY A 25 15.83 -2.48 -18.00
N ARG A 26 15.55 -2.97 -19.22
CA ARG A 26 14.46 -2.52 -20.10
C ARG A 26 13.11 -2.61 -19.37
N GLU A 27 12.47 -1.47 -19.18
CA GLU A 27 11.06 -1.41 -18.75
C GLU A 27 10.18 -2.10 -19.80
N CYS A 28 9.29 -2.99 -19.35
CA CYS A 28 8.48 -3.81 -20.22
C CYS A 28 7.02 -3.81 -19.77
N LYS A 29 6.11 -3.83 -20.74
CA LYS A 29 4.66 -3.97 -20.54
C LYS A 29 4.15 -5.17 -21.33
N ASP A 30 3.34 -5.99 -20.70
CA ASP A 30 2.68 -7.17 -21.28
C ASP A 30 1.20 -7.13 -20.89
N GLY A 31 0.40 -6.45 -21.70
CA GLY A 31 -0.99 -6.13 -21.42
C GLY A 31 -1.13 -5.27 -20.17
N LEU A 32 -1.56 -5.88 -19.06
CA LEU A 32 -1.84 -5.19 -17.79
C LEU A 32 -0.79 -5.48 -16.72
N LEU A 33 0.26 -6.18 -17.11
CA LEU A 33 1.45 -6.42 -16.34
C LEU A 33 2.54 -5.44 -16.77
N TRP A 34 3.01 -4.62 -15.85
CA TRP A 34 4.22 -3.83 -15.98
C TRP A 34 5.34 -4.49 -15.18
N PHE A 35 6.55 -4.49 -15.71
CA PHE A 35 7.69 -5.06 -15.00
C PHE A 35 9.03 -4.47 -15.44
N ARG A 36 9.99 -4.58 -14.51
CA ARG A 36 11.41 -4.39 -14.72
C ARG A 36 12.13 -5.65 -14.26
N ASP A 37 12.64 -6.40 -15.23
CA ASP A 37 13.22 -7.72 -14.95
C ASP A 37 14.41 -7.63 -14.01
N ILE A 38 15.30 -6.67 -14.24
CA ILE A 38 16.45 -6.41 -13.38
C ILE A 38 16.80 -4.92 -13.39
N GLY A 39 17.21 -4.40 -12.24
CA GLY A 39 17.82 -3.09 -12.10
C GLY A 39 18.86 -3.11 -10.97
N ARG A 40 19.61 -2.02 -10.81
CA ARG A 40 20.64 -1.91 -9.76
C ARG A 40 20.28 -0.79 -8.79
N PHE A 41 20.51 -1.04 -7.51
CA PHE A 41 20.40 -0.07 -6.42
C PHE A 41 21.70 -0.11 -5.58
N ALA A 42 21.83 0.76 -4.57
CA ALA A 42 23.12 0.94 -3.87
C ALA A 42 23.65 -0.34 -3.21
N ALA A 43 22.74 -1.20 -2.73
CA ALA A 43 23.05 -2.42 -2.00
C ALA A 43 22.84 -3.72 -2.82
N GLY A 44 22.64 -3.63 -4.15
CA GLY A 44 22.57 -4.82 -5.01
C GLY A 44 21.70 -4.66 -6.26
N ASP A 45 20.97 -5.72 -6.60
CA ASP A 45 20.09 -5.77 -7.78
C ASP A 45 18.62 -5.88 -7.36
N PHE A 46 17.68 -5.36 -8.13
CA PHE A 46 16.25 -5.51 -7.86
C PHE A 46 15.48 -6.04 -9.07
N SER A 47 14.33 -6.66 -8.82
CA SER A 47 13.30 -6.99 -9.81
C SER A 47 11.97 -6.43 -9.32
N MET A 48 11.16 -5.85 -10.19
CA MET A 48 9.92 -5.17 -9.81
C MET A 48 8.83 -5.45 -10.84
N ALA A 49 7.60 -5.66 -10.39
CA ALA A 49 6.46 -5.87 -11.27
C ALA A 49 5.15 -5.45 -10.60
N VAL A 50 4.17 -5.05 -11.41
CA VAL A 50 2.79 -4.79 -10.99
C VAL A 50 1.81 -5.33 -12.04
N VAL A 51 0.71 -5.94 -11.62
CA VAL A 51 -0.41 -6.31 -12.49
C VAL A 51 -1.71 -5.67 -12.01
N GLN A 52 -2.43 -5.07 -12.94
CA GLN A 52 -3.73 -4.43 -12.68
C GLN A 52 -4.90 -5.44 -12.71
N ALA A 53 -5.70 -5.44 -11.67
CA ALA A 53 -7.01 -6.09 -11.56
C ALA A 53 -8.17 -5.10 -11.54
N ASN A 54 -8.04 -3.99 -10.83
CA ASN A 54 -9.06 -2.97 -10.70
C ASN A 54 -9.29 -2.21 -12.03
N GLN A 55 -10.39 -1.49 -12.15
CA GLN A 55 -10.63 -0.62 -13.33
C GLN A 55 -9.53 0.44 -13.49
N VAL A 56 -9.05 0.96 -12.36
CA VAL A 56 -7.88 1.83 -12.23
C VAL A 56 -6.93 1.14 -11.28
N LEU A 57 -5.63 1.07 -11.61
CA LEU A 57 -4.65 0.51 -10.68
C LEU A 57 -4.59 1.40 -9.43
N GLU A 58 -4.92 0.83 -8.28
CA GLU A 58 -4.88 1.52 -7.00
C GLU A 58 -3.51 1.37 -6.33
N ASP A 59 -2.84 0.24 -6.55
CA ASP A 59 -1.47 0.00 -6.11
C ASP A 59 -0.47 1.04 -6.67
N GLN A 60 0.47 1.44 -5.81
CA GLN A 60 1.65 2.24 -6.16
C GLN A 60 2.89 1.60 -5.54
N SER A 61 4.05 1.83 -6.16
CA SER A 61 5.31 1.39 -5.57
C SER A 61 6.51 2.17 -6.10
N GLN A 62 7.57 2.22 -5.29
CA GLN A 62 8.78 2.94 -5.64
C GLN A 62 10.05 2.35 -5.02
N ILE A 63 11.16 2.62 -5.69
CA ILE A 63 12.53 2.39 -5.21
C ILE A 63 13.29 3.70 -5.42
N GLU A 64 13.83 4.22 -4.33
CA GLU A 64 14.64 5.43 -4.31
C GLU A 64 16.01 5.06 -3.72
N SER A 65 17.10 5.35 -4.41
CA SER A 65 18.45 5.06 -3.91
C SER A 65 19.34 6.28 -4.09
N GLY A 66 20.06 6.67 -3.04
CA GLY A 66 20.99 7.79 -3.08
C GLY A 66 21.88 7.85 -1.84
N PRO A 67 22.43 9.03 -1.49
CA PRO A 67 23.26 9.21 -0.30
C PRO A 67 22.54 8.83 1.00
N PHE A 68 21.20 8.88 0.98
CA PHE A 68 20.33 8.50 2.10
C PHE A 68 20.30 6.99 2.39
N GLY A 69 20.77 6.17 1.45
CA GLY A 69 20.55 4.73 1.41
C GLY A 69 19.51 4.36 0.35
N THR A 70 18.85 3.22 0.53
CA THR A 70 17.81 2.74 -0.37
C THR A 70 16.48 2.68 0.35
N PHE A 71 15.48 3.38 -0.18
CA PHE A 71 14.09 3.33 0.23
C PHE A 71 13.31 2.49 -0.78
N VAL A 72 12.41 1.64 -0.27
CA VAL A 72 11.48 0.85 -1.06
C VAL A 72 10.09 1.02 -0.45
N GLY A 73 9.09 1.26 -1.28
CA GLY A 73 7.70 1.39 -0.86
C GLY A 73 6.78 0.56 -1.74
N VAL A 74 5.85 -0.16 -1.11
CA VAL A 74 4.68 -0.77 -1.74
C VAL A 74 3.45 -0.20 -1.03
N TYR A 75 2.55 0.37 -1.80
CA TYR A 75 1.36 1.08 -1.32
C TYR A 75 0.14 0.46 -1.99
N ASP A 76 -0.61 -0.31 -1.23
CA ASP A 76 -1.80 -1.00 -1.70
C ASP A 76 -2.99 -0.09 -1.44
N GLY A 77 -3.56 0.44 -2.52
CA GLY A 77 -4.55 1.52 -2.47
C GLY A 77 -5.97 0.98 -2.55
N HIS A 78 -6.91 1.66 -1.92
CA HIS A 78 -8.33 1.29 -1.98
C HIS A 78 -9.25 2.51 -1.98
N GLY A 79 -10.45 2.32 -2.54
CA GLY A 79 -11.46 3.37 -2.66
C GLY A 79 -11.13 4.43 -3.71
N GLY A 80 -10.06 4.22 -4.49
CA GLY A 80 -9.47 5.13 -5.47
C GLY A 80 -7.94 5.25 -5.29
N PRO A 81 -7.20 5.63 -6.34
CA PRO A 81 -5.73 5.69 -6.30
C PRO A 81 -5.17 6.98 -5.66
N ASP A 82 -6.03 7.92 -5.25
CA ASP A 82 -5.58 9.25 -4.79
C ASP A 82 -4.66 9.17 -3.56
N CYS A 83 -4.97 8.31 -2.59
CA CYS A 83 -4.19 8.18 -1.37
C CYS A 83 -2.84 7.50 -1.61
N SER A 84 -2.81 6.36 -2.31
CA SER A 84 -1.57 5.65 -2.64
C SER A 84 -0.64 6.49 -3.50
N ARG A 85 -1.17 7.28 -4.45
CA ARG A 85 -0.40 8.26 -5.24
C ARG A 85 0.19 9.35 -4.35
N TYR A 86 -0.61 9.94 -3.46
CA TYR A 86 -0.13 10.95 -2.51
C TYR A 86 1.00 10.42 -1.63
N VAL A 87 0.87 9.20 -1.12
CA VAL A 87 1.92 8.55 -0.32
C VAL A 87 3.20 8.34 -1.14
N CYS A 88 3.08 7.85 -2.37
CA CYS A 88 4.19 7.67 -3.30
C CYS A 88 4.94 9.00 -3.54
N ASP A 89 4.23 10.11 -3.67
CA ASP A 89 4.82 11.44 -3.90
C ASP A 89 5.48 12.05 -2.67
N ASN A 90 4.95 11.80 -1.46
CA ASN A 90 5.29 12.59 -0.28
C ASN A 90 6.06 11.82 0.79
N LEU A 91 5.87 10.51 0.96
CA LEU A 91 6.41 9.79 2.11
C LEU A 91 7.95 9.77 2.13
N PHE A 92 8.57 9.48 0.98
CA PHE A 92 10.03 9.51 0.86
C PHE A 92 10.59 10.93 1.04
N ARG A 93 9.93 11.95 0.49
CA ARG A 93 10.33 13.35 0.67
C ARG A 93 10.28 13.76 2.14
N ASN A 94 9.20 13.42 2.84
CA ASN A 94 9.07 13.66 4.27
C ASN A 94 10.19 12.96 5.05
N LEU A 95 10.51 11.72 4.70
CA LEU A 95 11.62 10.98 5.30
C LEU A 95 12.97 11.68 5.10
N GLN A 96 13.27 12.13 3.88
CA GLN A 96 14.48 12.87 3.56
C GLN A 96 14.58 14.18 4.36
N VAL A 97 13.52 14.97 4.38
CA VAL A 97 13.47 16.26 5.09
C VAL A 97 13.67 16.06 6.60
N ILE A 98 12.98 15.08 7.21
CA ILE A 98 13.07 14.83 8.65
C ILE A 98 14.47 14.32 9.02
N SER A 99 15.05 13.43 8.22
CA SER A 99 16.40 12.93 8.47
C SER A 99 17.44 14.05 8.35
N ALA A 100 17.38 14.87 7.29
CA ALA A 100 18.28 16.00 7.10
C ALA A 100 18.17 17.03 8.25
N PHE A 101 16.95 17.32 8.72
CA PHE A 101 16.73 18.27 9.81
C PHE A 101 17.31 17.78 11.16
N ARG A 102 17.24 16.47 11.46
CA ARG A 102 17.83 15.90 12.68
C ARG A 102 19.35 16.00 12.67
N GLU A 103 19.99 15.70 11.54
CA GLU A 103 21.43 15.87 11.39
C GLU A 103 21.85 17.32 11.64
N PHE A 104 21.08 18.27 11.09
CA PHE A 104 21.32 19.69 11.33
C PHE A 104 21.30 20.04 12.82
N ILE A 105 20.27 19.60 13.56
CA ILE A 105 20.19 19.84 15.02
C ILE A 105 21.36 19.18 15.76
N PHE A 106 21.75 17.95 15.38
CA PHE A 106 22.85 17.24 16.02
C PHE A 106 24.20 17.93 15.79
N ALA A 107 24.49 18.33 14.54
CA ALA A 107 25.69 19.08 14.20
C ALA A 107 25.73 20.44 14.93
N PHE A 108 24.60 21.15 14.98
CA PHE A 108 24.47 22.41 15.71
C PHE A 108 24.76 22.24 17.21
N LYS A 109 24.12 21.26 17.87
CA LYS A 109 24.36 20.96 19.29
C LYS A 109 25.83 20.61 19.57
N SER A 110 26.45 19.83 18.68
CA SER A 110 27.85 19.42 18.81
C SER A 110 28.81 20.61 18.66
N SER A 111 28.55 21.52 17.73
CA SER A 111 29.34 22.75 17.54
C SER A 111 29.22 23.69 18.74
N CYS A 112 28.02 23.87 19.30
CA CYS A 112 27.82 24.71 20.49
C CYS A 112 28.47 24.09 21.75
N ALA A 113 28.45 22.76 21.89
CA ALA A 113 29.10 22.07 23.00
C ALA A 113 30.63 22.19 22.95
N PHE A 114 31.24 22.12 21.76
CA PHE A 114 32.68 22.26 21.56
C PHE A 114 33.19 23.65 21.99
N GLN A 115 32.45 24.71 21.68
CA GLN A 115 32.81 26.08 22.06
C GLN A 115 32.71 26.37 23.56
N SER A 116 31.99 25.54 24.33
CA SER A 116 31.89 25.70 25.79
C SER A 116 33.13 25.22 26.57
N SER A 117 34.08 24.57 25.89
CA SER A 117 35.28 23.98 26.51
C SER A 117 36.54 24.83 26.45
N GLN A 118 36.53 25.97 25.73
CA GLN A 118 37.57 26.99 25.79
C GLN A 118 37.05 28.21 26.57
N GLU A 119 37.82 28.63 27.57
CA GLU A 119 37.45 29.64 28.58
C GLU A 119 36.82 30.93 28.01
N SER A 120 35.62 31.28 28.46
CA SER A 120 35.31 32.53 29.18
C SER A 120 33.79 32.79 29.22
N ARG A 121 33.33 33.31 30.36
CA ARG A 121 31.93 33.53 30.74
C ARG A 121 31.21 34.53 29.83
N THR A 122 30.34 34.06 28.94
CA THR A 122 28.96 34.57 28.71
C THR A 122 28.27 33.65 27.71
N VAL A 123 27.13 33.05 28.10
CA VAL A 123 26.33 32.22 27.19
C VAL A 123 25.66 33.16 26.19
N GLU A 124 26.22 33.29 24.97
CA GLU A 124 25.59 34.04 23.89
C GLU A 124 24.36 33.26 23.36
N ARG A 125 23.21 33.92 23.27
CA ARG A 125 21.98 33.37 22.72
C ARG A 125 22.16 33.12 21.22
N CYS A 126 22.31 31.86 20.81
CA CYS A 126 22.08 31.49 19.41
C CYS A 126 20.57 31.47 19.13
N VAL A 127 20.11 32.28 18.18
CA VAL A 127 18.71 32.28 17.72
C VAL A 127 18.64 31.41 16.46
N LEU A 128 17.88 30.32 16.52
CA LEU A 128 17.53 29.55 15.33
C LEU A 128 16.44 30.30 14.57
N VAL A 129 16.79 30.92 13.45
CA VAL A 129 15.82 31.52 12.53
C VAL A 129 15.49 30.49 11.46
N LEU A 130 14.31 29.87 11.59
CA LEU A 130 13.69 29.08 10.52
C LEU A 130 13.04 30.08 9.54
N ILE A 131 13.61 30.23 8.35
CA ILE A 131 12.98 31.07 7.30
C ILE A 131 11.99 30.18 6.54
N CYS A 132 10.69 30.41 6.78
CA CYS A 132 9.62 29.82 5.97
C CYS A 132 9.49 30.61 4.66
N VAL A 133 9.54 29.94 3.51
CA VAL A 133 9.21 30.54 2.21
C VAL A 133 7.99 29.79 1.64
N GLY A 134 6.79 30.28 1.95
CA GLY A 134 5.50 29.69 1.54
C GLY A 134 5.07 28.45 2.35
N ASP A 135 4.18 27.62 1.78
CA ASP A 135 3.67 26.35 2.36
C ASP A 135 4.72 25.22 2.38
N LEU A 136 5.94 25.48 1.91
CA LEU A 136 7.06 24.55 1.90
C LEU A 136 8.00 24.87 3.08
N LEU A 137 8.13 23.89 3.96
CA LEU A 137 9.04 23.89 5.11
C LEU A 137 10.45 23.55 4.63
N GLU A 138 11.06 24.44 3.84
CA GLU A 138 12.49 24.38 3.51
C GLU A 138 13.29 24.97 4.70
N PRO A 139 14.12 24.19 5.41
CA PRO A 139 14.89 24.72 6.53
C PRO A 139 16.08 25.55 6.02
N PHE A 140 15.85 26.82 5.70
CA PHE A 140 16.94 27.80 5.63
C PHE A 140 17.30 28.24 7.04
N VAL A 141 18.52 27.91 7.47
CA VAL A 141 19.06 28.35 8.75
C VAL A 141 20.10 29.44 8.52
N CYS A 142 19.81 30.65 9.02
CA CYS A 142 20.78 31.73 9.11
C CYS A 142 21.22 31.86 10.58
N CYS A 143 22.50 31.57 10.86
CA CYS A 143 23.06 31.78 12.19
C CYS A 143 23.54 33.24 12.29
N TYR A 144 22.79 34.09 13.01
CA TYR A 144 23.22 35.47 13.27
C TYR A 144 24.10 35.53 14.52
N CYS A 145 25.41 35.74 14.32
CA CYS A 145 26.35 36.03 15.40
C CYS A 145 26.37 37.56 15.62
N LEU A 146 25.68 38.04 16.66
CA LEU A 146 25.37 39.48 16.87
C LEU A 146 26.60 40.40 17.08
N ARG A 147 27.82 39.88 17.24
CA ARG A 147 29.03 40.70 17.46
C ARG A 147 30.09 40.67 16.36
N SER A 148 30.16 39.66 15.51
CA SER A 148 31.24 39.52 14.52
C SER A 148 30.85 39.91 13.10
N GLY A 149 29.56 40.08 12.80
CA GLY A 149 29.10 40.38 11.43
C GLY A 149 29.36 39.25 10.43
N VAL A 150 29.76 38.06 10.89
CA VAL A 150 30.06 36.91 10.03
C VAL A 150 28.81 36.03 9.93
N CYS A 151 28.24 35.97 8.72
CA CYS A 151 27.30 34.92 8.36
C CYS A 151 28.09 33.64 8.12
N ALA A 152 28.15 32.74 9.11
CA ALA A 152 28.52 31.36 8.82
C ALA A 152 27.32 30.71 8.13
N ALA A 153 27.29 30.76 6.80
CA ALA A 153 26.50 29.81 6.04
C ALA A 153 27.06 28.43 6.37
N ALA A 154 26.34 27.65 7.19
CA ALA A 154 26.80 26.34 7.58
C ALA A 154 26.95 25.50 6.30
N ILE A 155 28.21 25.13 6.06
CA ILE A 155 28.69 24.23 5.04
C ILE A 155 27.75 23.02 4.98
N LEU A 156 27.33 22.63 3.78
CA LEU A 156 26.82 21.28 3.49
C LEU A 156 27.96 20.32 3.83
N ALA A 157 28.10 19.99 5.12
CA ALA A 157 28.95 18.88 5.52
C ALA A 157 28.37 17.66 4.81
N GLU A 158 29.22 16.94 4.06
CA GLU A 158 28.93 15.58 3.61
C GLU A 158 28.53 14.78 4.85
N SER A 159 27.22 14.72 5.11
CA SER A 159 26.66 14.22 6.36
C SER A 159 25.92 12.94 6.04
N HIS A 160 26.35 11.85 6.67
CA HIS A 160 25.74 10.54 6.54
C HIS A 160 24.37 10.55 7.23
N SER A 161 23.28 10.72 6.46
CA SER A 161 21.91 10.71 6.99
C SER A 161 21.66 9.53 7.92
N VAL A 162 21.21 9.79 9.15
CA VAL A 162 20.79 8.75 10.08
C VAL A 162 19.28 8.49 9.91
N VAL A 163 18.96 7.24 9.60
CA VAL A 163 17.58 6.73 9.61
C VAL A 163 17.34 6.02 10.94
N THR A 164 16.25 6.37 11.62
CA THR A 164 15.79 5.70 12.84
C THR A 164 14.30 5.39 12.74
N SER A 165 13.79 4.54 13.63
CA SER A 165 12.37 4.22 13.70
C SER A 165 11.51 5.46 13.93
N GLU A 166 11.98 6.42 14.72
CA GLU A 166 11.28 7.68 15.00
C GLU A 166 11.21 8.58 13.76
N VAL A 167 12.28 8.62 12.94
CA VAL A 167 12.29 9.36 11.67
C VAL A 167 11.24 8.80 10.73
N ILE A 168 11.15 7.46 10.64
CA ILE A 168 10.15 6.79 9.80
C ILE A 168 8.74 7.07 10.32
N GLN A 169 8.48 6.89 11.62
CA GLN A 169 7.17 7.18 12.22
C GLN A 169 6.75 8.65 12.02
N GLN A 170 7.68 9.60 12.14
CA GLN A 170 7.38 11.01 11.90
C GLN A 170 7.10 11.29 10.41
N ALA A 171 7.75 10.58 9.49
CA ALA A 171 7.48 10.71 8.06
C ALA A 171 6.07 10.20 7.70
N PHE A 172 5.65 9.07 8.28
CA PHE A 172 4.28 8.58 8.17
C PHE A 172 3.27 9.59 8.72
N ARG A 173 3.52 10.11 9.94
CA ARG A 173 2.66 11.12 10.56
C ARG A 173 2.51 12.37 9.69
N ARG A 174 3.60 12.94 9.17
CA ARG A 174 3.55 14.11 8.28
C ARG A 174 2.80 13.82 6.98
N THR A 175 2.92 12.61 6.46
CA THR A 175 2.22 12.20 5.23
C THR A 175 0.71 12.08 5.48
N GLU A 176 0.30 11.51 6.60
CA GLU A 176 -1.11 11.44 7.02
C GLU A 176 -1.71 12.83 7.27
N GLU A 177 -0.99 13.70 8.00
CA GLU A 177 -1.41 15.09 8.27
C GLU A 177 -1.59 15.86 6.95
N GLY A 178 -0.64 15.73 6.02
CA GLY A 178 -0.70 16.35 4.71
C GLY A 178 -1.88 15.84 3.85
N PHE A 179 -2.14 14.53 3.87
CA PHE A 179 -3.28 13.97 3.16
C PHE A 179 -4.62 14.42 3.79
N THR A 180 -4.70 14.47 5.11
CA THR A 180 -5.89 14.99 5.82
C THR A 180 -6.17 16.46 5.50
N ALA A 181 -5.11 17.27 5.36
CA ALA A 181 -5.22 18.65 4.91
C ALA A 181 -5.76 18.73 3.47
N LEU A 182 -5.26 17.89 2.55
CA LEU A 182 -5.76 17.79 1.18
C LEU A 182 -7.25 17.39 1.14
N VAL A 183 -7.67 16.44 1.97
CA VAL A 183 -9.09 16.05 2.11
C VAL A 183 -9.94 17.22 2.59
N SER A 184 -9.43 18.02 3.53
CA SER A 184 -10.11 19.22 4.04
C SER A 184 -10.29 20.27 2.95
N GLU A 185 -9.25 20.52 2.15
CA GLU A 185 -9.26 21.47 1.03
C GLU A 185 -10.26 21.05 -0.05
N LEU A 186 -10.27 19.76 -0.40
CA LEU A 186 -11.11 19.21 -1.45
C LEU A 186 -12.52 18.82 -0.98
N TRP A 187 -12.86 19.02 0.30
CA TRP A 187 -14.09 18.52 0.90
C TRP A 187 -15.36 18.94 0.16
N SER A 188 -15.43 20.20 -0.27
CA SER A 188 -16.62 20.75 -0.94
C SER A 188 -16.74 20.36 -2.41
N SER A 189 -15.63 20.08 -3.09
CA SER A 189 -15.60 19.81 -4.54
C SER A 189 -15.45 18.33 -4.87
N ARG A 190 -14.75 17.56 -4.03
CA ARG A 190 -14.39 16.15 -4.24
C ARG A 190 -14.42 15.33 -2.93
N PRO A 191 -15.56 15.27 -2.21
CA PRO A 191 -15.67 14.64 -0.88
C PRO A 191 -15.29 13.15 -0.82
N GLN A 192 -15.37 12.44 -1.96
CA GLN A 192 -15.01 11.02 -2.04
C GLN A 192 -13.53 10.74 -1.74
N ILE A 193 -12.65 11.74 -1.83
CA ILE A 193 -11.24 11.56 -1.45
C ILE A 193 -11.08 11.12 0.02
N ALA A 194 -12.02 11.52 0.89
CA ALA A 194 -12.03 11.13 2.29
C ALA A 194 -12.21 9.61 2.50
N THR A 195 -12.75 8.89 1.51
CA THR A 195 -12.93 7.42 1.55
C THR A 195 -11.81 6.66 0.85
N THR A 196 -10.80 7.36 0.32
CA THR A 196 -9.61 6.73 -0.27
C THR A 196 -8.60 6.48 0.84
N GLY A 197 -7.94 5.33 0.79
CA GLY A 197 -6.90 4.96 1.74
C GLY A 197 -5.83 4.10 1.09
N THR A 198 -4.79 3.79 1.84
CA THR A 198 -3.74 2.89 1.39
C THR A 198 -3.05 2.19 2.56
N CYS A 199 -2.81 0.89 2.41
CA CYS A 199 -1.80 0.17 3.18
C CYS A 199 -0.41 0.59 2.71
N CYS A 200 0.53 0.67 3.64
CA CYS A 200 1.90 1.13 3.37
C CYS A 200 2.91 0.14 3.94
N LEU A 201 3.72 -0.43 3.06
CA LEU A 201 4.88 -1.22 3.41
C LEU A 201 6.15 -0.54 2.91
N VAL A 202 7.02 -0.16 3.85
CA VAL A 202 8.27 0.56 3.56
C VAL A 202 9.47 -0.22 4.07
N GLY A 203 10.48 -0.36 3.22
CA GLY A 203 11.82 -0.81 3.58
C GLY A 203 12.83 0.32 3.43
N VAL A 204 13.70 0.52 4.43
CA VAL A 204 14.84 1.44 4.32
C VAL A 204 16.13 0.71 4.66
N ILE A 205 16.99 0.53 3.66
CA ILE A 205 18.34 0.00 3.82
C ILE A 205 19.27 1.20 3.97
N CYS A 206 19.78 1.40 5.18
CA CYS A 206 20.75 2.43 5.46
C CYS A 206 21.92 1.80 6.20
N ARG A 207 23.14 1.94 5.64
CA ARG A 207 24.36 1.30 6.13
C ARG A 207 24.17 -0.23 6.13
N GLN A 208 24.17 -0.87 7.31
CA GLN A 208 24.01 -2.32 7.47
C GLN A 208 22.69 -2.68 8.19
N THR A 209 21.75 -1.73 8.26
CA THR A 209 20.47 -1.92 8.94
C THR A 209 19.35 -1.79 7.92
N LEU A 210 18.47 -2.79 7.91
CA LEU A 210 17.18 -2.72 7.25
C LEU A 210 16.14 -2.29 8.29
N PHE A 211 15.42 -1.21 8.01
CA PHE A 211 14.19 -0.87 8.72
C PHE A 211 13.00 -1.33 7.88
N VAL A 212 12.02 -1.99 8.50
CA VAL A 212 10.75 -2.33 7.86
C VAL A 212 9.63 -1.68 8.65
N ALA A 213 8.89 -0.79 7.99
CA ALA A 213 7.69 -0.18 8.53
C ALA A 213 6.46 -0.74 7.80
N SER A 214 5.56 -1.36 8.56
CA SER A 214 4.31 -1.92 8.02
C SER A 214 3.09 -1.24 8.62
N LEU A 215 2.11 -1.02 7.77
CA LEU A 215 0.85 -0.36 8.09
C LEU A 215 -0.20 -0.93 7.12
N GLY A 216 -1.18 -1.67 7.64
CA GLY A 216 -2.03 -2.54 6.82
C GLY A 216 -1.48 -3.96 6.71
N ASP A 217 -1.78 -4.65 5.62
CA ASP A 217 -1.58 -6.10 5.40
C ASP A 217 -0.69 -6.49 4.21
N SER A 218 -0.08 -5.50 3.55
CA SER A 218 1.10 -5.75 2.73
C SER A 218 2.24 -6.36 3.56
N ARG A 219 3.02 -7.28 2.98
CA ARG A 219 4.02 -8.08 3.72
C ARG A 219 5.42 -8.03 3.12
N ALA A 220 6.41 -7.96 4.00
CA ALA A 220 7.84 -8.09 3.71
C ALA A 220 8.38 -9.44 4.20
N VAL A 221 9.06 -10.18 3.33
CA VAL A 221 9.66 -11.49 3.63
C VAL A 221 11.13 -11.50 3.24
N LEU A 222 11.99 -11.93 4.15
CA LEU A 222 13.41 -12.14 3.96
C LEU A 222 13.68 -13.60 3.60
N GLY A 223 14.37 -13.81 2.47
CA GLY A 223 15.02 -15.07 2.16
C GLY A 223 16.39 -15.11 2.85
N ARG A 224 16.53 -15.97 3.86
CA ARG A 224 17.81 -16.22 4.56
C ARG A 224 18.36 -17.60 4.24
N ARG A 225 19.65 -17.69 3.93
CA ARG A 225 20.35 -18.96 3.73
C ARG A 225 20.47 -19.71 5.06
N VAL A 226 20.12 -20.99 5.05
CA VAL A 226 20.19 -21.88 6.22
C VAL A 226 21.07 -23.09 5.92
N GLY A 227 21.95 -23.41 6.87
CA GLY A 227 22.84 -24.57 6.79
C GLY A 227 23.86 -24.50 5.65
N ASN A 228 24.59 -25.61 5.47
CA ASN A 228 25.64 -25.74 4.46
C ASN A 228 25.12 -26.29 3.12
N THR A 229 23.85 -26.74 3.07
CA THR A 229 23.22 -27.34 1.89
C THR A 229 22.68 -26.32 0.90
N GLY A 230 22.71 -25.03 1.25
CA GLY A 230 22.24 -23.95 0.39
C GLY A 230 20.73 -23.69 0.42
N GLY A 231 20.00 -24.32 1.35
CA GLY A 231 18.57 -24.08 1.53
C GLY A 231 18.25 -22.64 1.97
N MET A 232 17.01 -22.22 1.73
CA MET A 232 16.50 -20.90 2.09
C MET A 232 15.34 -21.02 3.08
N ALA A 233 15.37 -20.24 4.15
CA ALA A 233 14.24 -20.05 5.04
C ALA A 233 13.53 -18.73 4.73
N ALA A 234 12.20 -18.75 4.79
CA ALA A 234 11.38 -17.56 4.71
C ALA A 234 11.18 -16.96 6.10
N MET A 235 11.62 -15.71 6.27
CA MET A 235 11.45 -14.97 7.52
C MET A 235 10.59 -13.74 7.27
N GLN A 236 9.36 -13.73 7.79
CA GLN A 236 8.51 -12.55 7.72
C GLN A 236 9.06 -11.44 8.62
N LEU A 237 9.18 -10.24 8.06
CA LEU A 237 9.72 -9.05 8.73
C LEU A 237 8.62 -8.04 9.12
N SER A 238 7.46 -8.09 8.49
CA SER A 238 6.36 -7.15 8.75
C SER A 238 5.28 -7.77 9.65
N THR A 239 4.66 -6.92 10.49
CA THR A 239 3.41 -7.25 11.19
C THR A 239 2.23 -6.83 10.32
N GLU A 240 1.24 -7.69 10.15
CA GLU A 240 0.00 -7.40 9.41
C GLU A 240 -1.09 -6.88 10.34
N HIS A 241 -1.82 -5.88 9.87
CA HIS A 241 -2.85 -5.18 10.62
C HIS A 241 -4.22 -5.40 9.98
N ASN A 242 -4.66 -6.66 9.96
CA ASN A 242 -5.92 -7.10 9.35
C ASN A 242 -6.84 -7.76 10.40
N ALA A 243 -8.12 -7.40 10.42
CA ALA A 243 -9.14 -7.86 11.36
C ALA A 243 -9.47 -9.35 11.25
N ASN A 244 -9.01 -10.04 10.21
CA ASN A 244 -9.06 -11.50 10.15
C ASN A 244 -8.07 -12.15 11.14
N ILE A 245 -7.07 -11.41 11.62
CA ILE A 245 -6.14 -11.82 12.67
C ILE A 245 -6.76 -11.56 14.05
N GLU A 246 -6.83 -12.59 14.89
CA GLU A 246 -7.46 -12.49 16.22
C GLU A 246 -6.81 -11.44 17.13
N ALA A 247 -5.47 -11.34 17.13
CA ALA A 247 -4.77 -10.34 17.93
C ALA A 247 -5.18 -8.90 17.57
N VAL A 248 -5.36 -8.62 16.27
CA VAL A 248 -5.84 -7.31 15.80
C VAL A 248 -7.29 -7.05 16.22
N ARG A 249 -8.14 -8.09 16.21
CA ARG A 249 -9.51 -7.98 16.72
C ARG A 249 -9.55 -7.63 18.21
N GLN A 250 -8.67 -8.22 19.00
CA GLN A 250 -8.59 -7.94 20.43
C GLN A 250 -8.07 -6.52 20.68
N GLU A 251 -7.02 -6.09 19.97
CA GLU A 251 -6.53 -4.70 20.01
C GLU A 251 -7.67 -3.69 19.72
N LEU A 252 -8.46 -3.93 18.66
CA LEU A 252 -9.59 -3.07 18.31
C LEU A 252 -10.68 -3.04 19.42
N LYS A 253 -11.00 -4.18 20.03
CA LYS A 253 -11.97 -4.24 21.14
C LYS A 253 -11.46 -3.53 22.39
N GLU A 254 -10.17 -3.63 22.69
CA GLU A 254 -9.54 -2.98 23.84
C GLU A 254 -9.50 -1.45 23.67
N LEU A 255 -9.27 -0.96 22.45
CA LEU A 255 -9.30 0.48 22.14
C LEU A 255 -10.73 1.05 22.11
N HIS A 256 -11.73 0.22 21.85
CA HIS A 256 -13.14 0.61 21.75
C HIS A 256 -14.05 -0.28 22.61
N PRO A 257 -13.89 -0.27 23.96
CA PRO A 257 -14.60 -1.21 24.85
C PRO A 257 -16.12 -1.02 24.83
N ASP A 258 -16.58 0.19 24.51
CA ASP A 258 -18.00 0.56 24.48
C ASP A 258 -18.64 0.43 23.07
N ASP A 259 -17.88 -0.03 22.06
CA ASP A 259 -18.39 -0.21 20.69
C ASP A 259 -18.49 -1.70 20.33
N PRO A 260 -19.65 -2.34 20.55
CA PRO A 260 -19.85 -3.75 20.21
C PRO A 260 -19.80 -4.02 18.69
N GLN A 261 -19.80 -2.97 17.86
CA GLN A 261 -19.73 -3.07 16.41
C GLN A 261 -18.34 -2.74 15.86
N ILE A 262 -17.31 -2.56 16.70
CA ILE A 262 -15.96 -2.22 16.23
C ILE A 262 -15.39 -3.24 15.24
N VAL A 263 -15.64 -4.54 15.46
CA VAL A 263 -15.29 -5.62 14.54
C VAL A 263 -16.50 -6.50 14.26
N VAL A 264 -16.87 -6.63 12.99
CA VAL A 264 -18.07 -7.36 12.56
C VAL A 264 -17.72 -8.40 11.51
N LEU A 265 -18.20 -9.62 11.70
CA LEU A 265 -18.10 -10.69 10.70
C LEU A 265 -19.21 -10.49 9.65
N ARG A 266 -18.83 -10.19 8.40
CA ARG A 266 -19.72 -10.02 7.26
C ARG A 266 -19.29 -10.94 6.13
N HIS A 267 -20.19 -11.79 5.64
CA HIS A 267 -19.92 -12.74 4.54
C HIS A 267 -18.67 -13.62 4.78
N GLY A 268 -18.43 -14.03 6.03
CA GLY A 268 -17.28 -14.86 6.39
C GLY A 268 -15.95 -14.12 6.55
N VAL A 269 -15.94 -12.79 6.47
CA VAL A 269 -14.74 -11.95 6.63
C VAL A 269 -14.93 -10.92 7.74
N TRP A 270 -13.91 -10.72 8.57
CA TRP A 270 -13.94 -9.74 9.65
C TRP A 270 -13.61 -8.35 9.14
N ARG A 271 -14.40 -7.35 9.55
CA ARG A 271 -14.28 -5.97 9.08
C ARG A 271 -14.43 -4.96 10.21
N VAL A 272 -13.66 -3.88 10.15
CA VAL A 272 -13.76 -2.74 11.06
C VAL A 272 -15.07 -1.99 10.79
N LYS A 273 -15.92 -1.87 11.82
CA LYS A 273 -17.26 -1.26 11.77
C LYS A 273 -18.22 -1.89 10.74
N GLY A 274 -17.89 -3.08 10.22
CA GLY A 274 -18.73 -3.82 9.29
C GLY A 274 -18.98 -3.16 7.92
N ILE A 275 -18.18 -2.15 7.54
CA ILE A 275 -18.35 -1.42 6.28
C ILE A 275 -17.88 -2.25 5.09
N ILE A 276 -18.65 -2.15 3.99
CA ILE A 276 -18.28 -2.63 2.68
C ILE A 276 -18.07 -1.43 1.74
N GLN A 277 -16.83 -1.04 1.43
CA GLN A 277 -16.50 -0.13 0.33
C GLN A 277 -16.80 -0.86 -0.98
N VAL A 278 -17.95 -0.55 -1.55
CA VAL A 278 -18.27 -0.93 -2.92
C VAL A 278 -17.51 0.04 -3.83
N ILE A 279 -16.51 -0.48 -4.57
CA ILE A 279 -15.76 0.24 -5.60
C ILE A 279 -16.76 1.05 -6.43
N SER A 280 -16.47 2.33 -6.65
CA SER A 280 -17.29 3.25 -7.43
C SER A 280 -17.22 2.93 -8.93
N GLY A 281 -17.69 1.75 -9.32
CA GLY A 281 -18.20 1.52 -10.66
C GLY A 281 -19.68 1.87 -10.68
N ASN A 282 -20.13 2.61 -11.69
CA ASN A 282 -21.55 2.65 -12.04
C ASN A 282 -21.98 1.22 -12.43
N HIS A 283 -22.24 0.36 -11.44
CA HIS A 283 -22.80 -0.95 -11.69
C HIS A 283 -24.29 -0.78 -11.92
N ALA A 284 -24.63 -0.61 -13.20
CA ALA A 284 -25.74 -1.36 -13.76
C ALA A 284 -25.67 -2.78 -13.18
N ALA A 285 -26.82 -3.25 -12.69
CA ALA A 285 -27.05 -4.56 -12.12
C ALA A 285 -26.10 -5.61 -12.72
N CYS A 286 -25.43 -6.35 -11.84
CA CYS A 286 -24.75 -7.57 -12.20
C CYS A 286 -25.80 -8.48 -12.87
N GLN A 287 -25.92 -8.41 -14.20
CA GLN A 287 -26.70 -9.35 -14.97
C GLN A 287 -25.95 -10.66 -14.84
N ILE A 288 -26.44 -11.49 -13.93
CA ILE A 288 -26.02 -12.88 -13.81
C ILE A 288 -26.38 -13.54 -15.13
N LEU A 289 -25.42 -13.64 -16.04
CA LEU A 289 -25.56 -14.45 -17.25
C LEU A 289 -25.41 -15.92 -16.80
N VAL A 290 -26.47 -16.48 -16.21
CA VAL A 290 -26.57 -17.94 -16.08
C VAL A 290 -26.83 -18.47 -17.49
N VAL A 291 -25.75 -18.76 -18.23
CA VAL A 291 -25.86 -19.57 -19.46
C VAL A 291 -26.02 -21.01 -19.02
N GLY A 292 -27.24 -21.35 -18.61
CA GLY A 292 -27.66 -22.70 -18.28
C GLY A 292 -29.16 -22.77 -18.51
N ILE A 293 -29.59 -23.69 -19.37
CA ILE A 293 -31.01 -23.95 -19.65
C ILE A 293 -31.68 -24.30 -18.31
N LEU A 294 -32.37 -23.34 -17.70
CA LEU A 294 -33.13 -23.55 -16.47
C LEU A 294 -34.56 -23.95 -16.86
N TYR A 295 -34.94 -25.18 -16.53
CA TYR A 295 -36.34 -25.55 -16.41
C TYR A 295 -36.86 -24.95 -15.11
N LEU A 296 -37.77 -23.97 -15.20
CA LEU A 296 -38.52 -23.51 -14.03
C LEU A 296 -39.80 -24.33 -13.94
N VAL A 297 -39.95 -25.07 -12.84
CA VAL A 297 -41.17 -25.81 -12.51
C VAL A 297 -42.01 -24.93 -11.60
N PHE A 298 -43.23 -24.59 -12.03
CA PHE A 298 -44.19 -23.86 -11.23
C PHE A 298 -45.34 -24.77 -10.81
N TRP A 299 -45.75 -24.62 -9.55
CA TRP A 299 -46.93 -25.27 -8.98
C TRP A 299 -47.98 -24.21 -8.72
N LEU A 300 -49.07 -24.22 -9.48
CA LEU A 300 -50.21 -23.34 -9.25
C LEU A 300 -51.30 -24.08 -8.47
N LYS A 301 -51.66 -23.53 -7.31
CA LYS A 301 -52.77 -24.04 -6.48
C LYS A 301 -54.01 -23.21 -6.76
N PHE A 302 -55.07 -23.85 -7.24
CA PHE A 302 -56.38 -23.21 -7.34
C PHE A 302 -57.10 -23.34 -6.00
N PRO A 303 -57.55 -22.22 -5.37
CA PRO A 303 -58.02 -22.24 -3.98
C PRO A 303 -59.28 -23.08 -3.73
N GLU A 304 -60.07 -23.39 -4.76
CA GLU A 304 -61.41 -23.97 -4.57
C GLU A 304 -61.51 -25.49 -4.82
N GLU A 305 -60.48 -26.14 -5.38
CA GLU A 305 -60.56 -27.58 -5.74
C GLU A 305 -59.38 -28.43 -5.22
N GLY A 306 -58.36 -27.82 -4.60
CA GLY A 306 -57.23 -28.57 -4.00
C GLY A 306 -56.30 -29.30 -4.99
N ILE A 307 -56.48 -29.11 -6.30
CA ILE A 307 -55.66 -29.71 -7.35
C ILE A 307 -54.41 -28.85 -7.60
N TRP A 308 -53.26 -29.51 -7.74
CA TRP A 308 -52.00 -28.91 -8.13
C TRP A 308 -51.72 -29.23 -9.61
N LEU A 309 -51.52 -28.19 -10.43
CA LEU A 309 -51.11 -28.34 -11.82
C LEU A 309 -49.63 -27.99 -11.97
N GLU A 310 -48.88 -28.91 -12.58
CA GLU A 310 -47.45 -28.79 -12.86
C GLU A 310 -47.27 -28.23 -14.29
N PHE A 311 -46.55 -27.13 -14.41
CA PHE A 311 -46.23 -26.51 -15.70
C PHE A 311 -44.72 -26.50 -15.97
N TRP A 312 -44.36 -26.90 -17.19
CA TRP A 312 -42.99 -26.86 -17.70
C TRP A 312 -42.84 -25.65 -18.63
N VAL A 313 -42.05 -24.65 -18.24
CA VAL A 313 -41.72 -23.51 -19.11
C VAL A 313 -40.27 -23.63 -19.57
N LEU A 314 -40.09 -23.88 -20.87
CA LEU A 314 -38.79 -23.85 -21.53
C LEU A 314 -38.48 -22.39 -21.92
N MET A 315 -37.59 -21.74 -21.18
CA MET A 315 -37.16 -20.37 -21.48
C MET A 315 -36.02 -20.40 -22.51
N THR A 316 -36.29 -20.03 -23.75
CA THR A 316 -35.30 -20.05 -24.85
C THR A 316 -34.68 -18.69 -25.18
N GLU A 317 -35.05 -17.60 -24.48
CA GLU A 317 -34.55 -16.25 -24.75
C GLU A 317 -34.26 -15.46 -23.44
N PRO A 318 -33.25 -14.56 -23.41
CA PRO A 318 -32.85 -13.83 -22.21
C PRO A 318 -33.89 -12.77 -21.81
N PHE A 319 -34.49 -12.92 -20.62
CA PHE A 319 -35.44 -11.97 -20.05
C PHE A 319 -34.74 -11.00 -19.09
N SER A 320 -35.00 -9.69 -19.22
CA SER A 320 -34.50 -8.66 -18.30
C SER A 320 -35.56 -8.30 -17.27
N LEU A 321 -35.41 -8.75 -16.02
CA LEU A 321 -36.25 -8.34 -14.90
C LEU A 321 -35.65 -7.09 -14.24
N GLY A 322 -36.29 -5.94 -14.44
CA GLY A 322 -35.97 -4.70 -13.73
C GLY A 322 -36.54 -4.73 -12.32
N LEU A 323 -35.72 -5.06 -11.32
CA LEU A 323 -36.08 -4.93 -9.91
C LEU A 323 -35.81 -3.50 -9.42
N LYS A 324 -36.88 -2.75 -9.14
CA LYS A 324 -36.84 -1.50 -8.38
C LYS A 324 -37.34 -1.79 -6.97
N ARG A 325 -36.52 -1.44 -5.97
CA ARG A 325 -36.67 -1.59 -4.50
C ARG A 325 -36.17 -2.90 -3.91
N GLU A 326 -35.30 -2.73 -2.91
CA GLU A 326 -34.87 -3.72 -1.94
C GLU A 326 -36.06 -4.12 -1.06
N GLU A 327 -36.79 -5.15 -1.46
CA GLU A 327 -37.52 -5.98 -0.50
C GLU A 327 -36.78 -7.31 -0.36
N GLN A 328 -36.53 -7.72 0.88
CA GLN A 328 -35.85 -8.96 1.22
C GLN A 328 -36.50 -10.16 0.53
N ILE A 329 -35.87 -10.69 -0.51
CA ILE A 329 -36.23 -12.01 -1.04
C ILE A 329 -35.50 -13.06 -0.20
N SER A 330 -36.20 -13.61 0.79
CA SER A 330 -35.81 -14.88 1.41
C SER A 330 -36.18 -16.01 0.44
N LEU A 331 -35.21 -16.51 -0.31
CA LEU A 331 -35.42 -17.65 -1.21
C LEU A 331 -35.55 -18.92 -0.36
N TYR A 332 -36.78 -19.39 -0.12
CA TYR A 332 -37.03 -20.72 0.44
C TYR A 332 -36.77 -21.77 -0.64
N ILE A 333 -35.57 -22.37 -0.63
CA ILE A 333 -35.27 -23.55 -1.44
C ILE A 333 -35.81 -24.77 -0.68
N SER A 334 -37.00 -25.25 -1.06
CA SER A 334 -37.52 -26.52 -0.55
C SER A 334 -36.63 -27.65 -1.04
N HIS A 335 -36.08 -28.41 -0.08
CA HIS A 335 -35.17 -29.53 -0.32
C HIS A 335 -35.87 -30.65 -1.09
N SER A 336 -35.56 -30.82 -2.38
CA SER A 336 -35.68 -32.13 -3.03
C SER A 336 -34.85 -32.23 -4.31
N THR A 337 -33.53 -32.10 -4.20
CA THR A 337 -32.58 -32.84 -5.03
C THR A 337 -31.22 -32.78 -4.34
N SER A 338 -30.78 -33.92 -3.82
CA SER A 338 -29.36 -34.13 -3.54
C SER A 338 -28.59 -33.92 -4.85
N GLU A 339 -27.59 -33.04 -4.84
CA GLU A 339 -26.74 -32.64 -5.98
C GLU A 339 -27.19 -31.37 -6.76
N LEU A 340 -27.38 -30.25 -6.06
CA LEU A 340 -27.04 -28.93 -6.61
C LEU A 340 -25.78 -28.41 -5.87
N PRO A 341 -24.69 -28.07 -6.58
CA PRO A 341 -23.36 -28.22 -5.99
C PRO A 341 -22.98 -27.00 -5.16
N SER A 342 -22.17 -27.26 -4.13
CA SER A 342 -21.28 -26.34 -3.39
C SER A 342 -20.59 -25.24 -4.25
N ARG A 343 -20.56 -25.40 -5.57
CA ARG A 343 -20.12 -24.40 -6.57
C ARG A 343 -20.96 -23.12 -6.62
N LEU A 344 -22.29 -23.18 -6.46
CA LEU A 344 -23.13 -21.96 -6.49
C LEU A 344 -23.00 -21.13 -5.21
N SER A 345 -22.86 -21.77 -4.05
CA SER A 345 -22.60 -21.04 -2.80
C SER A 345 -21.20 -20.41 -2.81
N ALA A 346 -20.20 -21.12 -3.35
CA ALA A 346 -18.87 -20.56 -3.58
C ALA A 346 -18.88 -19.39 -4.60
N PHE A 347 -19.75 -19.45 -5.61
CA PHE A 347 -19.92 -18.39 -6.61
C PHE A 347 -20.60 -17.14 -6.02
N CYS A 348 -21.59 -17.26 -5.14
CA CYS A 348 -22.17 -16.12 -4.43
C CYS A 348 -21.24 -15.53 -3.37
N LEU A 349 -20.52 -16.36 -2.58
CA LEU A 349 -19.52 -15.88 -1.61
C LEU A 349 -18.35 -15.13 -2.29
N SER A 350 -18.03 -15.51 -3.53
CA SER A 350 -17.02 -14.88 -4.37
C SER A 350 -17.34 -13.45 -4.81
N ILE A 351 -18.63 -13.11 -4.97
CA ILE A 351 -19.06 -11.81 -5.47
C ILE A 351 -19.01 -10.75 -4.36
N SER A 352 -18.85 -11.16 -3.09
CA SER A 352 -18.78 -10.26 -1.92
C SER A 352 -17.36 -9.93 -1.43
N ARG A 353 -16.29 -10.35 -2.13
CA ARG A 353 -14.93 -9.85 -1.86
C ARG A 353 -14.73 -8.46 -2.48
N SER A 354 -15.53 -7.50 -2.02
CA SER A 354 -15.15 -6.10 -2.07
C SER A 354 -14.14 -5.90 -0.95
N VAL A 355 -12.86 -5.66 -1.30
CA VAL A 355 -11.82 -5.29 -0.33
C VAL A 355 -12.27 -3.98 0.28
N SER A 356 -12.55 -4.01 1.57
CA SER A 356 -12.85 -2.79 2.29
C SER A 356 -12.88 -3.01 3.79
N ASN A 357 -12.01 -2.31 4.48
CA ASN A 357 -11.93 -2.22 5.94
C ASN A 357 -11.69 -3.56 6.64
N GLU A 358 -10.98 -4.48 5.98
CA GLU A 358 -10.34 -5.60 6.68
C GLU A 358 -9.14 -5.08 7.49
N VAL A 359 -8.48 -4.03 7.01
CA VAL A 359 -7.33 -3.43 7.71
C VAL A 359 -7.74 -2.54 8.88
N SER A 360 -6.94 -2.58 9.95
CA SER A 360 -7.07 -1.70 11.13
C SER A 360 -6.16 -0.48 11.06
N ARG A 361 -5.25 -0.44 10.07
CA ARG A 361 -4.29 0.65 9.89
C ARG A 361 -4.12 0.99 8.40
N SER A 362 -4.24 2.26 8.06
CA SER A 362 -4.08 2.81 6.71
C SER A 362 -3.61 4.28 6.79
N ILE A 363 -2.97 4.79 5.73
CA ILE A 363 -2.95 6.24 5.48
C ILE A 363 -4.24 6.58 4.72
N GLY A 364 -4.80 7.76 4.96
CA GLY A 364 -6.10 8.12 4.39
C GLY A 364 -7.27 7.55 5.18
N ASP A 365 -8.34 7.09 4.53
CA ASP A 365 -9.60 6.69 5.17
C ASP A 365 -10.06 7.71 6.23
N VAL A 366 -9.92 9.00 5.90
CA VAL A 366 -10.05 10.10 6.86
C VAL A 366 -11.45 10.14 7.48
N TYR A 367 -12.46 9.65 6.76
CA TYR A 367 -13.83 9.45 7.29
C TYR A 367 -13.92 8.47 8.48
N MET A 368 -12.97 7.54 8.63
CA MET A 368 -12.88 6.59 9.76
C MET A 368 -11.96 7.07 10.88
N LYS A 369 -11.32 8.23 10.71
CA LYS A 369 -10.38 8.79 11.68
C LYS A 369 -10.89 10.08 12.31
N HIS A 370 -11.67 10.86 11.56
CA HIS A 370 -12.19 12.14 12.02
C HIS A 370 -13.70 12.24 11.75
N ALA A 371 -14.48 12.39 12.82
CA ALA A 371 -15.94 12.48 12.76
C ALA A 371 -16.45 13.58 11.81
N GLN A 372 -15.69 14.67 11.63
CA GLN A 372 -16.05 15.78 10.74
C GLN A 372 -16.17 15.40 9.26
N PHE A 373 -15.59 14.26 8.84
CA PHE A 373 -15.73 13.75 7.47
C PHE A 373 -16.71 12.59 7.38
N ASN A 374 -17.22 12.06 8.48
CA ASN A 374 -18.27 11.03 8.46
C ASN A 374 -19.67 11.66 8.32
N ARG A 375 -19.87 12.47 7.28
CA ARG A 375 -21.13 13.22 7.06
C ARG A 375 -21.34 13.55 5.57
N GLU A 376 -22.44 14.24 5.26
CA GLU A 376 -22.63 14.85 3.94
C GLU A 376 -21.44 15.75 3.58
N PRO A 377 -20.90 15.65 2.35
CA PRO A 377 -21.52 15.07 1.15
C PRO A 377 -21.12 13.61 0.83
N ILE A 378 -20.37 12.89 1.67
CA ILE A 378 -20.07 11.47 1.42
C ILE A 378 -21.36 10.66 1.37
N ASN A 379 -21.46 9.71 0.44
CA ASN A 379 -22.62 8.84 0.30
C ASN A 379 -22.94 8.10 1.61
N ALA A 380 -24.23 8.02 1.97
CA ALA A 380 -24.70 7.37 3.20
C ALA A 380 -24.16 5.94 3.39
N LYS A 381 -23.88 5.20 2.31
CA LYS A 381 -23.30 3.84 2.37
C LYS A 381 -21.92 3.76 3.03
N PHE A 382 -21.16 4.86 3.02
CA PHE A 382 -19.85 4.96 3.69
C PHE A 382 -19.94 5.59 5.07
N ARG A 383 -21.13 6.09 5.48
CA ARG A 383 -21.27 6.75 6.78
C ARG A 383 -21.30 5.69 7.88
N LEU A 384 -20.39 5.82 8.83
CA LEU A 384 -20.27 4.94 9.98
C LEU A 384 -21.44 5.13 10.95
N PRO A 385 -22.01 4.05 11.52
CA PRO A 385 -23.02 4.15 12.56
C PRO A 385 -22.39 4.55 13.91
N GLU A 386 -23.18 5.22 14.75
CA GLU A 386 -22.85 5.48 16.16
C GLU A 386 -22.61 4.16 16.93
N PRO A 387 -21.77 4.15 17.99
CA PRO A 387 -21.06 5.31 18.56
C PRO A 387 -19.83 5.72 17.73
N MET A 388 -19.58 7.02 17.59
CA MET A 388 -18.43 7.60 16.89
C MET A 388 -17.23 7.93 17.79
N ASN A 389 -16.77 6.95 18.56
CA ASN A 389 -15.54 7.06 19.36
C ASN A 389 -14.29 6.87 18.46
N MET A 390 -14.05 7.85 17.60
CA MET A 390 -12.95 7.90 16.63
C MET A 390 -11.59 8.13 17.31
N PRO A 391 -10.46 7.72 16.70
CA PRO A 391 -10.33 7.10 15.37
C PRO A 391 -10.52 5.57 15.39
N PHE A 392 -11.15 5.01 14.35
CA PHE A 392 -11.30 3.54 14.19
C PHE A 392 -10.12 2.89 13.45
N LEU A 393 -9.37 3.69 12.69
CA LEU A 393 -8.16 3.27 12.00
C LEU A 393 -6.97 4.08 12.48
N SER A 394 -5.80 3.46 12.53
CA SER A 394 -4.55 4.15 12.91
C SER A 394 -3.64 4.37 11.70
N ALA A 395 -2.99 5.54 11.64
CA ALA A 395 -1.94 5.83 10.67
C ALA A 395 -0.52 5.57 11.24
N ASN A 396 -0.41 4.94 12.42
CA ASN A 396 0.87 4.66 13.05
C ASN A 396 1.47 3.34 12.55
N PRO A 397 2.65 3.36 11.90
CA PRO A 397 3.28 2.14 11.41
C PRO A 397 3.94 1.35 12.55
N THR A 398 3.93 0.03 12.42
CA THR A 398 4.81 -0.84 13.21
C THR A 398 6.17 -0.86 12.52
N VAL A 399 7.23 -0.45 13.24
CA VAL A 399 8.59 -0.38 12.68
C VAL A 399 9.51 -1.37 13.39
N ILE A 400 10.15 -2.23 12.62
CA ILE A 400 11.22 -3.10 13.11
C ILE A 400 12.56 -2.68 12.52
N SER A 401 13.64 -2.98 13.24
CA SER A 401 15.01 -2.86 12.75
C SER A 401 15.66 -4.23 12.69
N HIS A 402 16.30 -4.52 11.56
CA HIS A 402 16.96 -5.78 11.28
C HIS A 402 18.40 -5.52 10.85
N PRO A 403 19.40 -5.88 11.68
CA PRO A 403 20.80 -5.85 11.27
C PRO A 403 21.03 -6.87 10.16
N ILE A 404 21.41 -6.41 8.96
CA ILE A 404 21.60 -7.26 7.79
C ILE A 404 22.77 -8.20 8.05
N GLN A 405 22.54 -9.51 7.89
CA GLN A 405 23.52 -10.56 8.13
C GLN A 405 24.04 -11.15 6.81
N PRO A 406 25.28 -11.66 6.75
CA PRO A 406 25.85 -12.23 5.51
C PRO A 406 25.04 -13.37 4.86
N ASN A 407 24.15 -14.04 5.60
CA ASN A 407 23.26 -15.08 5.09
C ASN A 407 21.91 -14.54 4.55
N ASP A 408 21.61 -13.26 4.75
CA ASP A 408 20.43 -12.60 4.20
C ASP A 408 20.61 -12.41 2.69
N SER A 409 19.83 -13.09 1.86
CA SER A 409 20.11 -13.15 0.42
C SER A 409 19.24 -12.18 -0.38
N PHE A 410 17.95 -12.11 -0.07
CA PHE A 410 17.02 -11.22 -0.75
C PHE A 410 15.80 -10.88 0.10
N LEU A 411 15.14 -9.78 -0.23
CA LEU A 411 13.90 -9.32 0.39
C LEU A 411 12.79 -9.30 -0.65
N ILE A 412 11.58 -9.70 -0.27
CA ILE A 412 10.36 -9.61 -1.07
C ILE A 412 9.43 -8.64 -0.36
N PHE A 413 9.07 -7.55 -1.01
CA PHE A 413 8.03 -6.61 -0.60
C PHE A 413 6.85 -6.77 -1.56
N ALA A 414 5.65 -7.03 -1.05
CA ALA A 414 4.48 -7.17 -1.91
C ALA A 414 3.16 -6.80 -1.21
N SER A 415 2.18 -6.35 -2.02
CA SER A 415 0.80 -6.13 -1.60
C SER A 415 0.11 -7.46 -1.25
N ASP A 416 -1.03 -7.38 -0.57
CA ASP A 416 -1.77 -8.56 -0.12
C ASP A 416 -2.20 -9.46 -1.30
N GLY A 417 -2.41 -8.88 -2.48
CA GLY A 417 -2.73 -9.57 -3.72
C GLY A 417 -1.74 -10.67 -4.10
N LEU A 418 -0.47 -10.61 -3.64
CA LEU A 418 0.46 -11.74 -3.76
C LEU A 418 0.18 -12.81 -2.69
N TRP A 419 0.07 -12.36 -1.45
CA TRP A 419 0.03 -13.20 -0.24
C TRP A 419 -1.32 -13.92 -0.04
N GLU A 420 -2.38 -13.47 -0.71
CA GLU A 420 -3.65 -14.21 -0.83
C GLU A 420 -3.47 -15.55 -1.59
N HIS A 421 -2.45 -15.64 -2.44
CA HIS A 421 -2.23 -16.78 -3.33
C HIS A 421 -0.98 -17.58 -3.00
N LEU A 422 0.08 -16.96 -2.48
CA LEU A 422 1.34 -17.63 -2.17
C LEU A 422 1.67 -17.57 -0.68
N SER A 423 2.14 -18.69 -0.14
CA SER A 423 2.80 -18.71 1.17
C SER A 423 4.20 -18.10 1.11
N ASN A 424 4.74 -17.73 2.27
CA ASN A 424 6.09 -17.18 2.41
C ASN A 424 7.15 -18.14 1.83
N ASP A 425 7.03 -19.44 2.14
CA ASP A 425 7.96 -20.47 1.65
C ASP A 425 7.89 -20.64 0.14
N GLN A 426 6.68 -20.72 -0.43
CA GLN A 426 6.51 -20.79 -1.90
C GLN A 426 7.14 -19.58 -2.60
N ALA A 427 6.95 -18.38 -2.07
CA ALA A 427 7.53 -17.17 -2.65
C ALA A 427 9.07 -17.17 -2.59
N VAL A 428 9.64 -17.56 -1.45
CA VAL A 428 11.09 -17.67 -1.27
C VAL A 428 11.68 -18.76 -2.16
N ASP A 429 11.01 -19.91 -2.30
CA ASP A 429 11.44 -20.99 -3.18
C ASP A 429 11.46 -20.54 -4.65
N ILE A 430 10.41 -19.86 -5.13
CA ILE A 430 10.34 -19.33 -6.49
C ILE A 430 11.51 -18.37 -6.78
N VAL A 431 11.82 -17.47 -5.84
CA VAL A 431 12.91 -16.50 -6.00
C VAL A 431 14.27 -17.20 -5.94
N HIS A 432 14.44 -18.15 -5.02
CA HIS A 432 15.70 -18.86 -4.82
C HIS A 432 16.05 -19.81 -5.98
N SER A 433 15.07 -20.53 -6.53
CA SER A 433 15.26 -21.53 -7.56
C SER A 433 15.32 -20.96 -8.99
N SER A 434 15.30 -19.64 -9.13
CA SER A 434 15.18 -18.95 -10.43
C SER A 434 16.28 -17.91 -10.65
N PRO A 435 16.60 -17.53 -11.90
CA PRO A 435 17.52 -16.42 -12.18
C PRO A 435 17.03 -15.11 -11.56
N ARG A 436 17.90 -14.23 -11.07
CA ARG A 436 17.46 -12.96 -10.42
C ARG A 436 16.55 -12.12 -11.32
N ALA A 437 16.85 -12.03 -12.61
CA ALA A 437 16.06 -11.30 -13.58
C ALA A 437 14.65 -11.88 -13.73
N GLY A 438 13.63 -11.02 -13.62
CA GLY A 438 12.21 -11.36 -13.76
C GLY A 438 11.61 -12.06 -12.54
N SER A 439 12.22 -11.95 -11.36
CA SER A 439 11.73 -12.60 -10.13
C SER A 439 10.37 -12.08 -9.69
N ALA A 440 10.18 -10.76 -9.68
CA ALA A 440 8.88 -10.17 -9.36
C ALA A 440 7.78 -10.60 -10.35
N LYS A 441 8.10 -10.61 -11.65
CA LYS A 441 7.21 -11.11 -12.71
C LYS A 441 6.80 -12.56 -12.51
N ARG A 442 7.74 -13.44 -12.12
CA ARG A 442 7.45 -14.86 -11.86
C ARG A 442 6.57 -15.05 -10.63
N LEU A 443 6.79 -14.27 -9.57
CA LEU A 443 5.92 -14.29 -8.38
C LEU A 443 4.49 -13.93 -8.74
N ILE A 444 4.28 -12.83 -9.49
CA ILE A 444 2.95 -12.45 -9.99
C ILE A 444 2.34 -13.56 -10.85
N LYS A 445 3.11 -14.13 -11.78
CA LYS A 445 2.62 -15.22 -12.64
C LYS A 445 2.18 -16.43 -11.81
N ALA A 446 2.94 -16.82 -10.79
CA ALA A 446 2.60 -17.93 -9.90
C ALA A 446 1.32 -17.63 -9.10
N ALA A 447 1.19 -16.41 -8.56
CA ALA A 447 -0.03 -15.99 -7.87
C ALA A 447 -1.26 -16.03 -8.77
N LEU A 448 -1.17 -15.51 -10.00
CA LEU A 448 -2.27 -15.55 -10.97
C LEU A 448 -2.61 -16.97 -11.43
N GLN A 449 -1.63 -17.87 -11.53
CA GLN A 449 -1.88 -19.28 -11.81
C GLN A 449 -2.66 -19.94 -10.67
N GLU A 450 -2.30 -19.64 -9.42
CA GLU A 450 -3.02 -20.14 -8.25
C GLU A 450 -4.42 -19.52 -8.14
N ALA A 451 -4.58 -18.23 -8.45
CA ALA A 451 -5.88 -17.57 -8.57
C ALA A 451 -6.79 -18.27 -9.60
N ALA A 452 -6.26 -18.53 -10.80
CA ALA A 452 -6.98 -19.27 -11.84
C ALA A 452 -7.35 -20.70 -11.39
N ARG A 453 -6.43 -21.39 -10.70
CA ARG A 453 -6.65 -22.75 -10.17
C ARG A 453 -7.77 -22.77 -9.13
N LYS A 454 -7.78 -21.83 -8.17
CA LYS A 454 -8.86 -21.67 -7.17
C LYS A 454 -10.23 -21.43 -7.80
N ARG A 455 -10.26 -20.92 -9.03
CA ARG A 455 -11.45 -20.62 -9.82
C ARG A 455 -11.77 -21.67 -10.88
N GLU A 456 -11.07 -22.80 -10.86
CA GLU A 456 -11.23 -23.92 -11.81
C GLU A 456 -11.12 -23.48 -13.28
N MET A 457 -10.28 -22.46 -13.57
CA MET A 457 -10.11 -21.91 -14.91
C MET A 457 -8.64 -21.94 -15.37
N ARG A 458 -8.41 -21.77 -16.67
CA ARG A 458 -7.05 -21.68 -17.21
C ARG A 458 -6.49 -20.29 -16.99
N TYR A 459 -5.18 -20.22 -16.72
CA TYR A 459 -4.45 -18.95 -16.65
C TYR A 459 -4.62 -18.10 -17.92
N SER A 460 -4.67 -18.73 -19.10
CA SER A 460 -4.91 -18.06 -20.38
C SER A 460 -6.27 -17.37 -20.47
N ASP A 461 -7.26 -17.88 -19.75
CA ASP A 461 -8.62 -17.35 -19.76
C ASP A 461 -8.73 -16.19 -18.78
N LEU A 462 -8.07 -16.30 -17.61
CA LEU A 462 -7.97 -15.21 -16.64
C LEU A 462 -7.37 -13.94 -17.27
N TYR A 463 -6.33 -14.10 -18.08
CA TYR A 463 -5.67 -13.00 -18.78
C TYR A 463 -6.58 -12.26 -19.78
N LYS A 464 -7.61 -12.94 -20.30
CA LYS A 464 -8.57 -12.38 -21.27
C LYS A 464 -9.77 -11.70 -20.59
N ILE A 465 -9.92 -11.83 -19.28
CA ILE A 465 -11.04 -11.25 -18.55
C ILE A 465 -10.97 -9.73 -18.58
N ASP A 466 -12.10 -9.10 -18.89
CA ASP A 466 -12.26 -7.65 -18.90
C ASP A 466 -11.95 -7.03 -17.53
N LYS A 467 -11.34 -5.83 -17.54
CA LYS A 467 -10.93 -5.11 -16.32
C LYS A 467 -12.07 -4.93 -15.32
N LYS A 468 -13.33 -4.81 -15.77
CA LYS A 468 -14.50 -4.60 -14.89
C LYS A 468 -14.84 -5.82 -14.04
N VAL A 469 -14.51 -7.02 -14.51
CA VAL A 469 -14.89 -8.27 -13.85
C VAL A 469 -13.67 -8.96 -13.23
N ARG A 470 -12.46 -8.61 -13.67
CA ARG A 470 -11.21 -9.25 -13.22
C ARG A 470 -10.98 -9.20 -11.71
N ARG A 471 -11.42 -8.12 -11.05
CA ARG A 471 -11.31 -7.96 -9.60
C ARG A 471 -11.97 -9.09 -8.79
N HIS A 472 -12.90 -9.84 -9.37
CA HIS A 472 -13.48 -11.02 -8.73
C HIS A 472 -12.52 -12.22 -8.64
N PHE A 473 -11.43 -12.21 -9.41
CA PHE A 473 -10.50 -13.33 -9.54
C PHE A 473 -9.20 -13.11 -8.78
N HIS A 474 -8.68 -11.88 -8.82
CA HIS A 474 -7.47 -11.48 -8.09
C HIS A 474 -7.49 -9.96 -7.80
N ASP A 475 -6.63 -9.52 -6.90
CA ASP A 475 -6.34 -8.11 -6.61
C ASP A 475 -5.31 -7.51 -7.57
N ASP A 476 -5.12 -6.19 -7.54
CA ASP A 476 -3.89 -5.57 -7.95
C ASP A 476 -2.73 -6.27 -7.21
N ILE A 477 -1.66 -6.63 -7.93
CA ILE A 477 -0.51 -7.32 -7.32
C ILE A 477 0.74 -6.54 -7.63
N THR A 478 1.41 -6.06 -6.60
CA THR A 478 2.68 -5.35 -6.68
C THR A 478 3.76 -6.13 -5.96
N VAL A 479 4.90 -6.32 -6.61
CA VAL A 479 6.04 -7.08 -6.06
C VAL A 479 7.36 -6.38 -6.35
N ILE A 480 8.17 -6.19 -5.32
CA ILE A 480 9.57 -5.78 -5.40
C ILE A 480 10.43 -6.85 -4.73
N VAL A 481 11.43 -7.36 -5.47
CA VAL A 481 12.45 -8.27 -4.95
C VAL A 481 13.80 -7.55 -4.94
N LEU A 482 14.43 -7.42 -3.78
CA LEU A 482 15.77 -6.85 -3.63
C LEU A 482 16.77 -7.97 -3.35
N PHE A 483 17.78 -8.13 -4.19
CA PHE A 483 18.90 -9.04 -3.98
C PHE A 483 20.04 -8.30 -3.28
N LEU A 484 20.39 -8.73 -2.08
CA LEU A 484 21.38 -8.07 -1.24
C LEU A 484 22.80 -8.47 -1.66
N ASN A 485 23.67 -7.47 -1.77
CA ASN A 485 25.10 -7.67 -1.97
C ASN A 485 25.85 -7.18 -0.72
N HIS A 486 26.27 -8.14 0.11
CA HIS A 486 26.96 -7.88 1.38
C HIS A 486 28.26 -7.10 1.22
N ASP A 487 28.98 -7.30 0.12
CA ASP A 487 30.23 -6.57 -0.11
C ASP A 487 29.97 -5.09 -0.42
N LEU A 488 28.87 -4.78 -1.10
CA LEU A 488 28.46 -3.39 -1.36
C LEU A 488 27.93 -2.72 -0.09
N ILE A 489 27.10 -3.45 0.66
CA ILE A 489 26.53 -3.01 1.94
C ILE A 489 27.64 -2.72 2.95
N SER A 490 28.61 -3.63 3.10
CA SER A 490 29.72 -3.51 4.06
C SER A 490 30.67 -2.35 3.73
N ARG A 491 30.85 -2.05 2.43
CA ARG A 491 31.67 -0.91 1.96
C ARG A 491 30.94 0.42 2.04
N GLY A 492 29.66 0.44 2.41
CA GLY A 492 28.84 1.65 2.40
C GLY A 492 28.74 2.26 1.00
N ALA A 493 28.67 1.42 -0.04
CA ALA A 493 28.65 1.88 -1.41
C ALA A 493 27.47 2.82 -1.65
N VAL A 494 27.75 4.05 -2.07
CA VAL A 494 26.75 5.02 -2.52
C VAL A 494 26.72 4.97 -4.04
N LEU A 495 25.52 4.90 -4.61
CA LEU A 495 25.34 5.03 -6.05
C LEU A 495 25.76 6.45 -6.49
N ASN A 496 26.67 6.54 -7.47
CA ASN A 496 27.14 7.81 -8.01
C ASN A 496 26.02 8.64 -8.68
N SER A 497 24.96 7.99 -9.14
CA SER A 497 23.73 8.61 -9.64
C SER A 497 22.54 8.16 -8.78
N PRO A 498 21.69 9.09 -8.31
CA PRO A 498 20.47 8.71 -7.60
C PRO A 498 19.55 7.90 -8.52
N LEU A 499 19.02 6.79 -8.00
CA LEU A 499 18.04 5.96 -8.66
C LEU A 499 16.65 6.35 -8.16
N THR A 500 15.75 6.63 -9.10
CA THR A 500 14.31 6.73 -8.83
C THR A 500 13.58 5.81 -9.80
N VAL A 501 12.84 4.85 -9.26
CA VAL A 501 11.99 3.94 -10.04
C VAL A 501 10.62 3.90 -9.39
N ARG A 502 9.58 4.10 -10.17
CA ARG A 502 8.19 3.99 -9.72
C ARG A 502 7.45 3.02 -10.63
N SER A 503 6.46 2.31 -10.10
CA SER A 503 5.54 1.54 -10.95
C SER A 503 4.82 2.50 -11.89
N ALA A 504 5.05 2.35 -13.19
CA ALA A 504 4.48 3.26 -14.17
C ALA A 504 3.06 2.86 -14.54
N LEU A 505 2.06 3.58 -14.02
CA LEU A 505 0.80 3.79 -14.74
C LEU A 505 0.30 5.23 -14.53
N ASP A 506 0.90 6.16 -15.28
CA ASP A 506 0.15 7.30 -15.82
C ASP A 506 -0.85 6.75 -16.84
N HIS A 507 -2.03 6.34 -16.39
CA HIS A 507 -3.18 6.05 -17.26
C HIS A 507 -4.43 6.73 -16.73
#